data_AF-A0A2P2IF56-F1
#
_entry.id   AF-A0A2P2IF56-F1
#
_cell.length_a   1.000
_cell.length_b   1.000
_cell.length_c   1.000
_cell.angle_alpha   90.00
_cell.angle_beta   90.00
_cell.angle_gamma   90.00
#
_symmetry.space_group_name_H-M   'P 1'
#
loop_
_entity.id
_entity.type
_entity.pdbx_description
1 polymer ?
#
loop_
_entity_poly.entity_id
_entity_poly.type
_entity_poly.pdbx_seq_one_letter_code
_entity_poly.pdbx_strand_id
1 'polypeptide(L)'
;LDLTKILLRIAKDESSHNVFYNQVVDAHLELNPDLITHVWPVIRNFKMPGGSLKDFDERMKAIQKVGYGSEEYVNQVLDVLIKRWKITKLEPKTLEGKKAKENILKYVEKLKRINAKLKKRN
;
A
#
# COMPACT_ATOMS: atom_id res chain seq x y z
N LEU A 1 -31.73 2.05 12.50
CA LEU A 1 -30.29 2.11 12.84
C LEU A 1 -29.57 2.78 11.68
N ASP A 2 -28.83 3.85 11.94
CA ASP A 2 -28.23 4.69 10.90
C ASP A 2 -26.95 4.01 10.37
N LEU A 3 -27.00 3.49 9.13
CA LEU A 3 -25.88 2.80 8.45
C LEU A 3 -24.57 3.60 8.56
N THR A 4 -24.68 4.92 8.47
CA THR A 4 -23.55 5.85 8.63
C THR A 4 -22.82 5.66 9.96
N LYS A 5 -23.55 5.47 11.07
CA LYS A 5 -22.95 5.28 12.40
C LYS A 5 -22.15 3.98 12.49
N ILE A 6 -22.63 2.91 11.84
CA ILE A 6 -21.91 1.63 11.81
C ILE A 6 -20.63 1.78 10.98
N LEU A 7 -20.73 2.35 9.78
CA LEU A 7 -19.58 2.55 8.89
C LEU A 7 -18.52 3.46 9.52
N LEU A 8 -18.92 4.55 10.18
CA LEU A 8 -17.98 5.45 10.88
C LEU A 8 -17.24 4.73 12.03
N ARG A 9 -17.92 3.81 12.72
CA ARG A 9 -17.28 3.03 13.78
C ARG A 9 -16.24 2.06 13.22
N ILE A 10 -16.59 1.34 12.16
CA ILE A 10 -15.64 0.45 11.44
C ILE A 10 -14.44 1.26 10.94
N ALA A 11 -14.68 2.41 10.29
CA ALA A 11 -13.60 3.26 9.79
C ALA A 11 -12.67 3.75 10.91
N LYS A 12 -13.21 4.07 12.09
CA LYS A 12 -12.41 4.46 13.26
C LYS A 12 -11.51 3.32 13.73
N ASP A 13 -12.05 2.11 13.80
CA ASP A 13 -11.28 0.93 14.22
C ASP A 13 -10.15 0.63 13.22
N GLU A 14 -10.45 0.64 11.92
CA GLU A 14 -9.46 0.46 10.85
C GLU A 14 -8.37 1.55 10.87
N SER A 15 -8.73 2.79 11.17
CA SER A 15 -7.75 3.88 11.31
C SER A 15 -6.77 3.61 12.47
N SER A 16 -7.26 3.04 13.57
CA SER A 16 -6.44 2.70 14.74
C SER A 16 -5.52 1.53 14.43
N HIS A 17 -6.03 0.48 13.77
CA HIS A 17 -5.21 -0.62 13.28
C HIS A 17 -4.11 -0.15 12.33
N ASN A 18 -4.47 0.71 11.37
CA ASN A 18 -3.51 1.27 10.42
C ASN A 18 -2.38 2.02 11.13
N VAL A 19 -2.69 2.86 12.12
CA VAL A 19 -1.67 3.58 12.89
C VAL A 19 -0.77 2.61 13.66
N PHE A 20 -1.36 1.64 14.35
CA PHE A 20 -0.62 0.64 15.13
C PHE A 20 0.38 -0.13 14.26
N TYR A 21 -0.08 -0.78 13.18
CA TYR A 21 0.82 -1.56 12.32
C TYR A 21 1.91 -0.71 11.68
N ASN A 22 1.57 0.52 11.27
CA ASN A 22 2.57 1.41 10.68
C ASN A 22 3.65 1.81 11.69
N GLN A 23 3.29 2.10 12.94
CA GLN A 23 4.26 2.42 14.00
C GLN A 23 5.15 1.22 14.31
N VAL A 24 4.58 0.02 14.37
CA VAL A 24 5.35 -1.21 14.59
C VAL A 24 6.38 -1.41 13.48
N VAL A 25 5.98 -1.34 12.21
CA VAL A 25 6.91 -1.51 11.09
C VAL A 25 7.99 -0.43 11.06
N ASP A 26 7.61 0.83 11.31
CA ASP A 26 8.56 1.96 11.35
C ASP A 26 9.63 1.72 12.43
N ALA A 27 9.23 1.38 13.65
CA ALA A 27 10.14 1.08 14.75
C ALA A 27 11.07 -0.10 14.45
N HIS A 28 10.58 -1.15 13.79
CA HIS A 28 11.41 -2.29 13.38
C HIS A 28 12.44 -1.91 12.32
N LEU A 29 12.06 -1.08 11.34
CA LEU A 29 12.98 -0.60 10.31
C LEU A 29 14.02 0.39 10.84
N GLU A 30 13.68 1.19 11.86
CA GLU A 30 14.63 2.06 12.57
C GLU A 30 15.67 1.24 13.34
N LEU A 31 15.25 0.14 13.98
CA LEU A 31 16.16 -0.77 14.70
C LEU A 31 17.03 -1.61 13.74
N ASN A 32 16.43 -2.13 12.68
CA ASN A 32 17.11 -2.94 11.68
C ASN A 32 16.62 -2.63 10.25
N PRO A 33 17.34 -1.77 9.53
CA PRO A 33 17.04 -1.42 8.14
C PRO A 33 16.99 -2.62 7.17
N ASP A 34 17.68 -3.73 7.48
CA ASP A 34 17.69 -4.92 6.62
C ASP A 34 16.37 -5.68 6.61
N LEU A 35 15.46 -5.42 7.56
CA LEU A 35 14.11 -5.99 7.58
C LEU A 35 13.25 -5.52 6.38
N ILE A 36 13.68 -4.51 5.64
CA ILE A 36 13.05 -4.09 4.37
C ILE A 36 12.96 -5.25 3.35
N THR A 37 13.81 -6.27 3.49
CA THR A 37 13.73 -7.54 2.75
C THR A 37 12.38 -8.22 2.86
N HIS A 38 11.72 -8.15 4.02
CA HIS A 38 10.40 -8.74 4.25
C HIS A 38 9.25 -7.86 3.75
N VAL A 39 9.47 -6.55 3.63
CA VAL A 39 8.47 -5.61 3.10
C VAL A 39 8.30 -5.78 1.58
N TRP A 40 9.40 -6.04 0.86
CA TRP A 40 9.37 -6.20 -0.60
C TRP A 40 8.36 -7.24 -1.12
N PRO A 41 8.35 -8.51 -0.66
CA PRO A 41 7.40 -9.51 -1.16
C PRO A 41 5.95 -9.13 -0.85
N VAL A 42 5.68 -8.40 0.24
CA VAL A 42 4.34 -7.91 0.58
C VAL A 42 3.88 -6.86 -0.43
N ILE A 43 4.72 -5.87 -0.72
CA ILE A 43 4.40 -4.82 -1.71
C ILE A 43 4.19 -5.42 -3.11
N ARG A 44 5.05 -6.37 -3.52
CA ARG A 44 4.99 -6.97 -4.86
C ARG A 44 3.76 -7.84 -5.08
N ASN A 45 3.34 -8.57 -4.04
CA ASN A 45 2.28 -9.57 -4.15
C ASN A 45 0.95 -9.09 -3.56
N PHE A 46 0.83 -7.82 -3.20
CA PHE A 46 -0.40 -7.27 -2.66
C PHE A 46 -1.55 -7.45 -3.67
N LYS A 47 -2.65 -8.02 -3.17
CA LYS A 47 -3.90 -8.17 -3.90
C LYS A 47 -5.03 -7.65 -3.01
N MET A 48 -6.00 -7.00 -3.62
CA MET A 48 -7.19 -6.56 -2.90
C MET A 48 -7.86 -7.80 -2.25
N PRO A 49 -8.15 -7.75 -0.93
CA PRO A 49 -8.84 -8.84 -0.27
C PRO A 49 -10.26 -8.99 -0.84
N GLY A 50 -10.77 -10.23 -0.86
CA GLY A 50 -12.09 -10.54 -1.43
C GLY A 50 -12.07 -11.09 -2.85
N GLY A 51 -10.89 -11.33 -3.44
CA GLY A 51 -10.76 -11.93 -4.79
C GLY A 51 -11.36 -13.34 -4.94
N SER A 52 -11.74 -14.01 -3.85
CA SER A 52 -12.48 -15.28 -3.85
C SER A 52 -14.00 -15.12 -3.97
N LEU A 53 -14.52 -13.89 -3.98
CA LEU A 53 -15.94 -13.61 -4.15
C LEU A 53 -16.34 -13.76 -5.63
N LYS A 54 -17.47 -14.44 -5.87
CA LYS A 54 -17.99 -14.71 -7.22
C LYS A 54 -18.18 -13.44 -8.07
N ASP A 55 -18.58 -12.33 -7.44
CA ASP A 55 -18.86 -11.05 -8.12
C ASP A 55 -17.78 -9.98 -7.83
N PHE A 56 -16.56 -10.39 -7.51
CA PHE A 56 -15.48 -9.48 -7.11
C PHE A 56 -15.20 -8.40 -8.16
N ASP A 57 -15.10 -8.79 -9.43
CA ASP A 57 -14.75 -7.85 -10.50
C ASP A 57 -15.83 -6.78 -10.73
N GLU A 58 -17.10 -7.14 -10.59
CA GLU A 58 -18.21 -6.17 -10.71
C GLU A 58 -18.22 -5.19 -9.54
N ARG A 59 -18.00 -5.70 -8.33
CA ARG A 59 -17.90 -4.87 -7.11
C ARG A 59 -16.69 -3.93 -7.19
N MET A 60 -15.55 -4.41 -7.66
CA MET A 60 -14.36 -3.58 -7.85
C MET A 60 -14.58 -2.50 -8.90
N LYS A 61 -15.28 -2.79 -10.01
CA LYS A 61 -15.67 -1.75 -10.99
C LYS A 61 -16.59 -0.70 -10.38
N ALA A 62 -17.54 -1.09 -9.53
CA ALA A 62 -18.41 -0.15 -8.84
C ALA A 62 -17.62 0.74 -7.87
N ILE A 63 -16.69 0.16 -7.10
CA ILE A 63 -15.81 0.89 -6.17
C ILE A 63 -14.88 1.86 -6.92
N GLN A 64 -14.31 1.44 -8.05
CA GLN A 64 -13.48 2.30 -8.89
C GLN A 64 -14.23 3.54 -9.40
N LYS A 65 -15.50 3.38 -9.79
CA LYS A 65 -16.34 4.51 -10.25
C LYS A 65 -16.59 5.57 -9.17
N VAL A 66 -16.60 5.17 -7.90
CA VAL A 66 -16.81 6.08 -6.76
C VAL A 66 -15.51 6.57 -6.13
N GLY A 67 -14.36 6.28 -6.76
CA GLY A 67 -13.09 6.92 -6.44
C GLY A 67 -12.07 6.06 -5.69
N TYR A 68 -12.12 4.73 -5.78
CA TYR A 68 -11.01 3.89 -5.31
C TYR A 68 -10.57 2.85 -6.33
N GLY A 69 -9.43 3.10 -6.98
CA GLY A 69 -8.83 2.21 -7.96
C GLY A 69 -7.31 2.12 -7.86
N SER A 70 -6.66 1.79 -8.98
CA SER A 70 -5.21 1.59 -9.02
C SER A 70 -4.43 2.90 -8.82
N GLU A 71 -4.99 4.05 -9.18
CA GLU A 71 -4.38 5.37 -8.97
C GLU A 71 -4.36 5.74 -7.50
N GLU A 72 -5.50 5.63 -6.82
CA GLU A 72 -5.63 5.93 -5.40
C GLU A 72 -4.79 4.99 -4.55
N TYR A 73 -4.73 3.70 -4.88
CA TYR A 73 -3.83 2.78 -4.19
C TYR A 73 -2.37 3.24 -4.23
N VAL A 74 -1.86 3.67 -5.40
CA VAL A 74 -0.48 4.14 -5.50
C VAL A 74 -0.27 5.45 -4.74
N ASN A 75 -1.17 6.42 -4.92
CA ASN A 75 -0.98 7.77 -4.40
C ASN A 75 -1.30 7.89 -2.90
N GLN A 76 -2.35 7.22 -2.44
CA GLN A 76 -2.86 7.34 -1.07
C GLN A 76 -2.35 6.25 -0.13
N VAL A 77 -1.93 5.10 -0.66
CA VAL A 77 -1.39 4.00 0.16
C VAL A 77 0.12 3.88 -0.04
N LEU A 78 0.60 3.50 -1.23
CA LEU A 78 2.02 3.20 -1.41
C LEU A 78 2.92 4.41 -1.15
N ASP A 79 2.62 5.57 -1.73
CA ASP A 79 3.42 6.78 -1.51
C ASP A 79 3.45 7.23 -0.04
N VAL A 80 2.32 7.08 0.66
CA VAL A 80 2.23 7.38 2.09
C VAL A 80 3.12 6.43 2.89
N LEU A 81 3.12 5.12 2.58
CA LEU A 81 3.97 4.14 3.24
C LEU A 81 5.47 4.36 2.95
N ILE A 82 5.84 4.64 1.69
CA ILE A 82 7.23 4.96 1.31
C ILE A 82 7.74 6.17 2.10
N LYS A 83 6.91 7.21 2.23
CA LYS A 83 7.25 8.43 2.99
C LYS A 83 7.31 8.14 4.49
N ARG A 84 6.32 7.44 5.04
CA ARG A 84 6.19 7.18 6.47
C ARG A 84 7.36 6.34 7.00
N TRP A 85 7.68 5.24 6.33
CA TRP A 85 8.79 4.36 6.68
C TRP A 85 10.16 4.84 6.16
N LYS A 86 10.22 6.07 5.63
CA LYS A 86 11.44 6.73 5.15
C LYS A 86 12.25 5.85 4.20
N ILE A 87 11.60 5.02 3.38
CA ILE A 87 12.26 3.97 2.58
C ILE A 87 13.34 4.54 1.67
N THR A 88 13.13 5.72 1.09
CA THR A 88 14.14 6.41 0.25
C THR A 88 15.45 6.67 0.99
N LYS A 89 15.38 7.00 2.29
CA LYS A 89 16.53 7.33 3.15
C LYS A 89 17.04 6.13 3.96
N LEU A 90 16.34 5.01 3.94
CA LEU A 90 16.72 3.82 4.70
C LEU A 90 18.09 3.29 4.23
N GLU A 91 18.96 2.89 5.15
CA GLU A 91 20.31 2.39 4.84
C GLU A 91 20.51 0.93 5.29
N PRO A 92 19.98 -0.05 4.51
CA PRO A 92 20.25 -1.47 4.76
C PRO A 92 21.75 -1.79 4.62
N LYS A 93 22.28 -2.64 5.49
CA LYS A 93 23.70 -3.00 5.50
C LYS A 93 23.97 -4.19 4.58
N THR A 94 23.03 -5.14 4.50
CA THR A 94 23.12 -6.35 3.68
C THR A 94 22.87 -6.06 2.20
N LEU A 95 23.37 -6.95 1.33
CA LEU A 95 23.10 -6.88 -0.10
C LEU A 95 21.61 -7.08 -0.42
N GLU A 96 20.95 -7.97 0.31
CA GLU A 96 19.52 -8.29 0.14
C GLU A 96 18.65 -7.10 0.53
N GLY A 97 18.94 -6.45 1.66
CA GLY A 97 18.24 -5.24 2.09
C GLY A 97 18.36 -4.11 1.07
N LYS A 98 19.57 -3.87 0.55
CA LYS A 98 19.81 -2.86 -0.50
C LYS A 98 19.00 -3.16 -1.76
N LYS A 99 19.04 -4.42 -2.24
CA LYS A 99 18.25 -4.88 -3.39
C LYS A 99 16.75 -4.74 -3.15
N ALA A 100 16.25 -5.08 -1.96
CA ALA A 100 14.84 -4.97 -1.62
C ALA A 100 14.37 -3.52 -1.62
N LYS A 101 15.12 -2.60 -0.99
CA LYS A 101 14.86 -1.15 -1.05
C LYS A 101 14.78 -0.66 -2.50
N GLU A 102 15.77 -1.01 -3.33
CA GLU A 102 15.82 -0.59 -4.73
C GLU A 102 14.63 -1.14 -5.54
N ASN A 103 14.28 -2.41 -5.34
CA ASN A 103 13.16 -3.05 -6.01
C ASN A 103 11.82 -2.39 -5.64
N ILE A 104 11.61 -2.05 -4.37
CA ILE A 104 10.41 -1.33 -3.92
C ILE A 104 10.30 0.00 -4.65
N LEU A 105 11.35 0.82 -4.64
CA LEU A 105 11.33 2.16 -5.27
C LEU A 105 11.10 2.07 -6.78
N LYS A 106 11.79 1.14 -7.46
CA LYS A 106 11.59 0.89 -8.90
C LYS A 106 10.17 0.43 -9.21
N TYR A 107 9.60 -0.41 -8.36
CA TYR A 107 8.25 -0.95 -8.56
C TYR A 107 7.18 0.15 -8.41
N VAL A 108 7.27 0.98 -7.37
CA VAL A 108 6.34 2.09 -7.17
C VAL A 108 6.40 3.08 -8.35
N GLU A 109 7.61 3.45 -8.80
CA GLU A 109 7.78 4.30 -9.98
C GLU A 109 7.19 3.68 -11.25
N LYS A 110 7.36 2.37 -11.43
CA LYS A 110 6.73 1.65 -12.54
C LYS A 110 5.21 1.74 -12.47
N LEU A 111 4.59 1.54 -11.30
CA LEU A 111 3.14 1.63 -11.13
C LEU A 111 2.63 3.05 -11.43
N LYS A 112 3.32 4.09 -10.96
CA LYS A 112 2.99 5.50 -11.29
C LYS A 112 2.98 5.74 -12.79
N ARG A 113 4.00 5.27 -13.51
CA ARG A 113 4.07 5.39 -14.98
C ARG A 113 2.93 4.65 -15.68
N ILE A 114 2.55 3.47 -15.19
CA ILE A 114 1.42 2.71 -15.73
C ILE A 114 0.12 3.47 -15.52
N ASN A 115 -0.16 3.94 -14.31
CA ASN A 115 -1.36 4.72 -14.00
C ASN A 115 -1.43 6.00 -14.85
N ALA A 116 -0.32 6.73 -15.00
CA ALA A 116 -0.26 7.92 -15.84
C ALA A 116 -0.56 7.61 -17.32
N LYS A 117 -0.14 6.46 -17.84
CA LYS A 117 -0.47 6.03 -19.21
C LYS A 117 -1.93 5.62 -19.36
N LEU A 118 -2.50 4.94 -18.36
CA LEU A 118 -3.92 4.56 -18.36
C LEU A 118 -4.82 5.80 -18.35
N LYS A 119 -4.48 6.81 -17.54
CA LYS A 119 -5.20 8.09 -17.47
C LYS A 119 -5.20 8.88 -18.78
N LYS A 120 -4.16 8.73 -19.62
CA LYS A 120 -4.10 9.37 -20.95
C LYS A 120 -4.94 8.65 -22.02
N ARG A 121 -5.34 7.41 -21.78
CA ARG A 121 -6.10 6.57 -22.73
C ARG A 121 -7.61 6.61 -22.49
N ASN A 122 -8.02 7.09 -21.32
CA ASN A 122 -9.41 7.33 -20.92
C ASN A 122 -9.72 8.82 -21.08
#